data_AF-A0AAD3M9X6-F1
#
_entry.id   AF-A0AAD3M9X6-F1
#
_cell.length_a   1.000
_cell.length_b   1.000
_cell.length_c   1.000
_cell.angle_alpha   90.00
_cell.angle_beta   90.00
_cell.angle_gamma   90.00
#
_symmetry.space_group_name_H-M   'P 1'
#
loop_
_entity.id
_entity.type
_entity.pdbx_description
1 polymer ?
#
loop_
_entity_poly.entity_id
_entity_poly.type
_entity_poly.pdbx_seq_one_letter_code
_entity_poly.pdbx_strand_id
1 'polypeptide(L)'
;MELARVFLCVLSVFVALVSERFVVLASFSQSLDSDFTFTLPAGRKECFYQTMKKDASLEIEYQVLDGAGLDVDFFISSPSGEVLFSDYRKSDGVHTVETEDGDYMFCFDNTFSAVSEKIIFFELILDNMDTDEDPDDWKEYVHGTDMLDMKLEDIMDTINSVKARLGKSVQIQTVLRAFEARDRNLQESNFDRHRRRTRFHPRVMGPDSAPGPAVPWRKVLWERQPFPDNYVDQRFLEELRRNEGLWQYRYWAVVKEAGFVGQQLSCVAIFITLWLYMEQGLLSPEMLLSTSLVCALLGYGLHQALTSQVESGCEPRTRLADLQSATIFLSFTFGFSPVLKTLTESVSTDTVYAMSAMMLLAHLVSFPYAQPSPPGSLSLNAALFASVCLASRLPGALHTFAMLSCALLVFALWPCLLQRLKENAPSQFTGVCVGMCIGGVAGLGSQSLGGAVLLALALGSVTLFCPLLLVRLQRHKDNIHGPWDEAEIHEDLSHFLH
;
A
#
# COMPACT_ATOMS: atom_id res chain seq x y z
N MET A 1 -8.17 -19.77 -38.79
CA MET A 1 -8.15 -18.29 -38.84
C MET A 1 -9.23 -17.68 -37.96
N GLU A 2 -10.47 -18.20 -37.98
CA GLU A 2 -11.57 -17.74 -37.11
C GLU A 2 -11.24 -17.80 -35.60
N LEU A 3 -10.70 -18.92 -35.11
CA LEU A 3 -10.36 -19.08 -33.68
C LEU A 3 -9.28 -18.10 -33.18
N ALA A 4 -8.31 -17.77 -34.04
CA ALA A 4 -7.25 -16.81 -33.71
C ALA A 4 -7.78 -15.37 -33.66
N ARG A 5 -8.77 -15.04 -34.51
CA ARG A 5 -9.45 -13.73 -34.48
C ARG A 5 -10.32 -13.56 -33.23
N VAL A 6 -11.06 -14.60 -32.85
CA VAL A 6 -11.84 -14.60 -31.60
C VAL A 6 -10.93 -14.45 -30.39
N PHE A 7 -9.80 -15.17 -30.35
CA PHE A 7 -8.82 -15.07 -29.27
C PHE A 7 -8.20 -13.66 -29.16
N LEU A 8 -7.83 -13.05 -30.30
CA LEU A 8 -7.29 -11.68 -30.34
C LEU A 8 -8.32 -10.62 -29.92
N CYS A 9 -9.59 -10.78 -30.32
CA CYS A 9 -10.67 -9.87 -29.93
C CYS A 9 -11.01 -9.95 -28.43
N VAL A 10 -11.01 -11.15 -27.85
CA VAL A 10 -11.25 -11.33 -26.40
C VAL A 10 -10.09 -10.75 -25.60
N LEU A 11 -8.84 -10.95 -26.06
CA LEU A 11 -7.65 -10.38 -25.43
C LEU A 11 -7.66 -8.84 -25.48
N SER A 12 -8.07 -8.24 -26.60
CA SER A 12 -8.14 -6.77 -26.72
C SER A 12 -9.23 -6.15 -25.85
N VAL A 13 -10.39 -6.83 -25.69
CA VAL A 13 -11.46 -6.37 -24.81
C VAL A 13 -11.05 -6.48 -23.34
N PHE A 14 -10.33 -7.54 -22.96
CA PHE A 14 -9.82 -7.72 -21.60
C PHE A 14 -8.78 -6.65 -21.23
N VAL A 15 -7.87 -6.31 -22.14
CA VAL A 15 -6.87 -5.24 -21.92
C VAL A 15 -7.53 -3.87 -21.81
N ALA A 16 -8.54 -3.57 -22.63
CA ALA A 16 -9.26 -2.29 -22.60
C ALA A 16 -10.10 -2.09 -21.33
N LEU A 17 -10.72 -3.16 -20.80
CA LEU A 17 -11.53 -3.09 -19.58
C LEU A 17 -10.68 -2.90 -18.31
N VAL A 18 -9.43 -3.36 -18.32
CA VAL A 18 -8.50 -3.23 -17.19
C VAL A 18 -7.84 -1.85 -17.14
N SER A 19 -7.63 -1.18 -18.29
CA SER A 19 -6.98 0.14 -18.34
C SER A 19 -7.87 1.31 -17.94
N GLU A 20 -9.20 1.24 -18.16
CA GLU A 20 -10.08 2.40 -17.94
C GLU A 20 -10.74 2.49 -16.56
N ARG A 21 -10.65 1.44 -15.72
CA ARG A 21 -11.39 1.36 -14.44
C ARG A 21 -10.56 1.66 -13.18
N PHE A 22 -9.25 1.90 -13.31
CA PHE A 22 -8.36 2.14 -12.17
C PHE A 22 -8.44 3.58 -11.59
N VAL A 23 -9.18 4.48 -12.22
CA VAL A 23 -9.24 5.92 -11.86
C VAL A 23 -10.29 6.22 -10.75
N VAL A 24 -11.25 5.34 -10.51
CA VAL A 24 -12.44 5.66 -9.67
C VAL A 24 -12.24 5.46 -8.16
N LEU A 25 -11.14 4.85 -7.70
CA LEU A 25 -10.87 4.66 -6.26
C LEU A 25 -10.22 5.87 -5.55
N ALA A 26 -10.01 6.98 -6.25
CA ALA A 26 -9.31 8.17 -5.72
C ALA A 26 -10.24 9.22 -5.08
N SER A 27 -11.40 8.83 -4.54
CA SER A 27 -12.34 9.76 -3.88
C SER A 27 -12.51 9.41 -2.41
N PHE A 28 -11.44 9.56 -1.62
CA PHE A 28 -11.53 9.68 -0.16
C PHE A 28 -11.37 11.16 0.19
N SER A 29 -12.23 11.65 1.08
CA SER A 29 -12.34 13.05 1.52
C SER A 29 -10.97 13.68 1.83
N GLN A 30 -10.69 14.83 1.24
CA GLN A 30 -9.47 15.60 1.45
C GLN A 30 -9.49 16.27 2.83
N SER A 31 -8.40 16.17 3.60
CA SER A 31 -8.07 17.19 4.60
C SER A 31 -7.89 18.53 3.88
N LEU A 32 -8.35 19.62 4.49
CA LEU A 32 -8.09 20.98 3.99
C LEU A 32 -6.66 21.38 4.38
N ASP A 33 -5.68 20.73 3.76
CA ASP A 33 -4.28 21.14 3.85
C ASP A 33 -4.05 22.29 2.87
N SER A 34 -3.50 23.41 3.35
CA SER A 34 -3.22 24.59 2.53
C SER A 34 -1.73 24.92 2.60
N ASP A 35 -1.02 24.68 1.49
CA ASP A 35 0.39 24.99 1.35
C ASP A 35 0.62 26.25 0.51
N PHE A 36 1.62 27.06 0.91
CA PHE A 36 1.95 28.30 0.23
C PHE A 36 3.47 28.50 0.14
N THR A 37 3.93 28.99 -1.01
CA THR A 37 5.29 29.49 -1.19
C THR A 37 5.24 30.97 -1.54
N PHE A 38 5.98 31.81 -0.82
CA PHE A 38 6.05 33.24 -1.11
C PHE A 38 7.46 33.81 -0.94
N THR A 39 7.71 34.94 -1.59
CA THR A 39 8.95 35.71 -1.50
C THR A 39 8.81 36.84 -0.49
N LEU A 40 9.63 36.83 0.57
CA LEU A 40 9.71 37.86 1.61
C LEU A 40 10.89 38.82 1.36
N PRO A 41 10.64 40.08 0.97
CA PRO A 41 11.71 41.03 0.65
C PRO A 41 12.60 41.38 1.85
N ALA A 42 13.79 41.93 1.56
CA ALA A 42 14.70 42.48 2.57
C ALA A 42 14.04 43.64 3.35
N GLY A 43 14.21 43.67 4.68
CA GLY A 43 13.70 44.77 5.51
C GLY A 43 12.19 44.72 5.78
N ARG A 44 11.50 43.62 5.43
CA ARG A 44 10.04 43.50 5.54
C ARG A 44 9.61 42.36 6.48
N LYS A 45 8.42 42.52 7.03
CA LYS A 45 7.68 41.53 7.81
C LYS A 45 6.32 41.32 7.15
N GLU A 46 5.97 40.08 6.88
CA GLU A 46 4.68 39.69 6.29
C GLU A 46 3.90 38.87 7.31
N CYS A 47 2.61 39.14 7.47
CA CYS A 47 1.74 38.49 8.43
C CYS A 47 0.48 37.96 7.75
N PHE A 48 0.06 36.79 8.18
CA PHE A 48 -1.12 36.09 7.69
C PHE A 48 -2.07 35.85 8.87
N TYR A 49 -3.36 35.79 8.57
CA TYR A 49 -4.43 35.63 9.56
C TYR A 49 -5.25 34.39 9.21
N GLN A 50 -5.52 33.55 10.21
CA GLN A 50 -6.38 32.37 10.08
C GLN A 50 -7.42 32.39 11.20
N THR A 51 -8.70 32.42 10.82
CA THR A 51 -9.81 32.29 11.76
C THR A 51 -9.94 30.84 12.20
N MET A 52 -9.94 30.62 13.51
CA MET A 52 -10.06 29.29 14.13
C MET A 52 -11.26 29.25 15.06
N LYS A 53 -11.86 28.07 15.20
CA LYS A 53 -12.90 27.77 16.20
C LYS A 53 -12.25 27.32 17.50
N LYS A 54 -13.01 27.36 18.60
CA LYS A 54 -12.59 26.82 19.89
C LYS A 54 -12.39 25.30 19.81
N ASP A 55 -11.35 24.80 20.48
CA ASP A 55 -11.01 23.37 20.61
C ASP A 55 -10.64 22.69 19.27
N ALA A 56 -10.20 23.50 18.30
CA ALA A 56 -9.58 23.02 17.05
C ALA A 56 -8.05 23.01 17.16
N SER A 57 -7.39 22.41 16.17
CA SER A 57 -5.93 22.28 16.11
C SER A 57 -5.39 23.05 14.91
N LEU A 58 -4.54 24.05 15.18
CA LEU A 58 -3.77 24.77 14.18
C LEU A 58 -2.32 24.27 14.23
N GLU A 59 -1.87 23.59 13.20
CA GLU A 59 -0.46 23.23 13.02
C GLU A 59 0.11 24.02 11.85
N ILE A 60 1.25 24.69 12.09
CA ILE A 60 2.00 25.42 11.07
C ILE A 60 3.41 24.87 10.98
N GLU A 61 3.78 24.49 9.77
CA GLU A 61 5.12 24.05 9.41
C GLU A 61 5.69 25.03 8.39
N TYR A 62 6.92 25.50 8.60
CA TYR A 62 7.58 26.41 7.67
C TYR A 62 9.01 26.02 7.38
N GLN A 63 9.48 26.38 6.19
CA GLN A 63 10.84 26.16 5.75
C GLN A 63 11.32 27.29 4.83
N VAL A 64 12.53 27.80 5.10
CA VAL A 64 13.21 28.77 4.25
C VAL A 64 13.90 28.02 3.10
N LEU A 65 13.40 28.22 1.88
CA LEU A 65 13.87 27.55 0.67
C LEU A 65 15.09 28.23 0.04
N ASP A 66 15.17 29.56 0.10
CA ASP A 66 16.26 30.33 -0.50
C ASP A 66 16.46 31.70 0.17
N GLY A 67 17.64 32.28 -0.01
CA GLY A 67 18.05 33.59 0.50
C GLY A 67 19.24 33.52 1.48
N ALA A 68 19.99 34.63 1.61
CA ALA A 68 21.26 34.63 2.34
C ALA A 68 21.06 34.33 3.84
N GLY A 69 21.72 33.28 4.35
CA GLY A 69 21.62 32.85 5.75
C GLY A 69 20.59 31.76 6.01
N LEU A 70 19.66 31.52 5.06
CA LEU A 70 18.56 30.56 5.18
C LEU A 70 17.83 30.66 6.53
N ASP A 71 17.63 31.89 7.01
CA ASP A 71 17.09 32.20 8.32
C ASP A 71 15.88 33.15 8.22
N VAL A 72 14.89 32.97 9.10
CA VAL A 72 13.78 33.90 9.29
C VAL A 72 13.41 33.98 10.77
N ASP A 73 12.85 35.12 11.19
CA ASP A 73 12.23 35.26 12.50
C ASP A 73 10.71 34.98 12.34
N PHE A 74 10.16 34.05 13.11
CA PHE A 74 8.76 33.62 13.02
C PHE A 74 8.03 33.89 14.33
N PHE A 75 6.79 34.37 14.23
CA PHE A 75 5.95 34.66 15.40
C PHE A 75 4.53 34.18 15.15
N ILE A 76 3.92 33.58 16.16
CA ILE A 76 2.47 33.28 16.18
C ILE A 76 1.85 33.91 17.42
N SER A 77 0.74 34.61 17.20
CA SER A 77 -0.02 35.29 18.26
C SER A 77 -1.48 34.87 18.27
N SER A 78 -2.02 34.73 19.47
CA SER A 78 -3.42 34.43 19.72
C SER A 78 -4.36 35.56 19.29
N PRO A 79 -5.67 35.31 19.20
CA PRO A 79 -6.68 36.36 18.96
C PRO A 79 -6.70 37.44 20.05
N SER A 80 -6.24 37.12 21.26
CA SER A 80 -6.08 38.06 22.37
C SER A 80 -4.83 38.95 22.24
N GLY A 81 -3.98 38.72 21.23
CA GLY A 81 -2.75 39.47 20.97
C GLY A 81 -1.53 39.00 21.78
N GLU A 82 -1.63 37.86 22.47
CA GLU A 82 -0.50 37.25 23.17
C GLU A 82 0.36 36.45 22.20
N VAL A 83 1.68 36.61 22.27
CA VAL A 83 2.62 35.84 21.44
C VAL A 83 2.78 34.44 22.05
N LEU A 84 2.35 33.42 21.33
CA LEU A 84 2.37 32.02 21.79
C LEU A 84 3.74 31.38 21.53
N PHE A 85 4.29 31.56 20.32
CA PHE A 85 5.62 31.09 19.96
C PHE A 85 6.41 32.15 19.19
N SER A 86 7.72 32.14 19.40
CA SER A 86 8.67 33.02 18.71
C SER A 86 9.96 32.26 18.39
N ASP A 87 10.26 32.13 17.10
CA ASP A 87 11.52 31.61 16.61
C ASP A 87 12.38 32.74 16.08
N TYR A 88 13.66 32.72 16.41
CA TYR A 88 14.64 33.69 15.92
C TYR A 88 15.69 32.98 15.09
N ARG A 89 15.94 33.49 13.88
CA ARG A 89 17.00 33.05 12.97
C ARG A 89 16.94 31.56 12.65
N LYS A 90 15.74 31.03 12.39
CA LYS A 90 15.51 29.61 12.10
C LYS A 90 15.33 29.36 10.60
N SER A 91 15.81 28.21 10.15
CA SER A 91 15.65 27.72 8.76
C SER A 91 14.34 26.98 8.54
N ASP A 92 13.77 26.43 9.61
CA ASP A 92 12.58 25.60 9.62
C ASP A 92 12.03 25.52 11.05
N GLY A 93 10.73 25.22 11.16
CA GLY A 93 10.05 25.06 12.43
C GLY A 93 8.64 24.49 12.25
N VAL A 94 8.18 23.78 13.28
CA VAL A 94 6.82 23.20 13.38
C VAL A 94 6.22 23.61 14.71
N HIS A 95 5.03 24.18 14.68
CA HIS A 95 4.30 24.61 15.87
C HIS A 95 2.84 24.17 15.79
N THR A 96 2.37 23.49 16.82
CA THR A 96 0.97 23.07 16.97
C THR A 96 0.35 23.84 18.14
N VAL A 97 -0.82 24.43 17.90
CA VAL A 97 -1.57 25.24 18.87
C VAL A 97 -3.00 24.70 18.97
N GLU A 98 -3.45 24.45 20.20
CA GLU A 98 -4.87 24.26 20.52
C GLU A 98 -5.57 25.63 20.49
N THR A 99 -6.63 25.76 19.69
CA THR A 99 -7.17 27.07 19.32
C THR A 99 -8.35 27.52 20.18
N GLU A 100 -8.41 28.81 20.45
CA GLU A 100 -9.60 29.52 20.92
C GLU A 100 -10.37 30.08 19.72
N ASP A 101 -11.61 30.52 19.96
CA ASP A 101 -12.41 31.15 18.91
C ASP A 101 -11.83 32.54 18.55
N GLY A 102 -11.39 32.71 17.30
CA GLY A 102 -10.88 33.99 16.80
C GLY A 102 -9.78 33.89 15.75
N ASP A 103 -9.21 35.06 15.40
CA ASP A 103 -8.19 35.18 14.35
C ASP A 103 -6.78 35.03 14.93
N TYR A 104 -6.12 33.94 14.58
CA TYR A 104 -4.70 33.74 14.85
C TYR A 104 -3.87 34.46 13.80
N MET A 105 -2.80 35.13 14.25
CA MET A 105 -1.87 35.82 13.36
C MET A 105 -0.50 35.14 13.41
N PHE A 106 0.06 34.81 12.26
CA PHE A 106 1.42 34.30 12.16
C PHE A 106 2.22 35.14 11.15
N CYS A 107 3.45 35.48 11.53
CA CYS A 107 4.27 36.44 10.81
C CYS A 107 5.67 35.90 10.53
N PHE A 108 6.18 36.20 9.35
CA PHE A 108 7.55 35.98 8.94
C PHE A 108 8.27 37.32 8.82
N ASP A 109 9.36 37.49 9.57
CA ASP A 109 10.10 38.73 9.68
C ASP A 109 11.52 38.58 9.10
N ASN A 110 11.81 39.39 8.09
CA ASN A 110 13.11 39.52 7.43
C ASN A 110 13.63 40.97 7.52
N THR A 111 13.19 41.73 8.54
CA THR A 111 13.65 43.11 8.79
C THR A 111 15.14 43.19 9.07
N PHE A 112 15.74 42.12 9.58
CA PHE A 112 17.17 42.03 9.84
C PHE A 112 18.04 41.91 8.58
N SER A 113 17.47 41.51 7.44
CA SER A 113 18.21 41.42 6.18
C SER A 113 18.18 42.76 5.45
N ALA A 114 19.35 43.38 5.27
CA ALA A 114 19.45 44.67 4.58
C ALA A 114 19.35 44.58 3.05
N VAL A 115 19.63 43.40 2.46
CA VAL A 115 19.79 43.26 1.00
C VAL A 115 19.13 41.99 0.43
N SER A 116 19.14 40.87 1.17
CA SER A 116 18.63 39.59 0.67
C SER A 116 17.15 39.39 0.96
N GLU A 117 16.37 39.12 -0.09
CA GLU A 117 15.05 38.49 0.05
C GLU A 117 15.17 37.01 0.47
N LYS A 118 14.07 36.47 0.98
CA LYS A 118 13.93 35.08 1.42
C LYS A 118 12.76 34.44 0.67
N ILE A 119 12.88 33.17 0.29
CA ILE A 119 11.75 32.39 -0.22
C ILE A 119 11.32 31.45 0.89
N ILE A 120 10.06 31.55 1.31
CA ILE A 120 9.53 30.82 2.44
C ILE A 120 8.38 29.95 1.94
N PHE A 121 8.47 28.67 2.27
CA PHE A 121 7.39 27.71 2.16
C PHE A 121 6.75 27.53 3.53
N PHE A 122 5.43 27.53 3.62
CA PHE A 122 4.73 27.12 4.83
C PHE A 122 3.45 26.36 4.48
N GLU A 123 3.10 25.43 5.37
CA GLU A 123 1.92 24.60 5.30
C GLU A 123 1.09 24.82 6.56
N LEU A 124 -0.23 24.96 6.37
CA LEU A 124 -1.22 25.05 7.44
C LEU A 124 -2.04 23.78 7.43
N ILE A 125 -2.03 23.09 8.56
CA ILE A 125 -2.84 21.90 8.80
C ILE A 125 -3.91 22.29 9.82
N LEU A 126 -5.15 22.32 9.35
CA LEU A 126 -6.32 22.67 10.13
C LEU A 126 -7.09 21.39 10.45
N ASP A 127 -7.07 20.97 11.71
CA ASP A 127 -7.82 19.81 12.16
C ASP A 127 -9.02 20.24 13.03
N ASN A 128 -10.10 19.46 12.96
CA ASN A 128 -11.34 19.69 13.72
C ASN A 128 -12.10 21.00 13.37
N MET A 129 -11.99 21.46 12.12
CA MET A 129 -12.59 22.73 11.64
C MET A 129 -14.03 22.61 11.11
N ASP A 130 -14.70 21.47 11.31
CA ASP A 130 -15.95 21.14 10.62
C ASP A 130 -17.02 22.25 10.76
N THR A 131 -17.50 22.65 9.58
CA THR A 131 -18.74 23.36 9.28
C THR A 131 -19.94 22.61 9.85
N ASP A 132 -21.04 23.33 10.09
CA ASP A 132 -22.31 22.90 10.69
C ASP A 132 -23.03 21.70 10.01
N GLU A 133 -22.38 20.56 9.86
CA GLU A 133 -22.99 19.25 9.70
C GLU A 133 -22.29 18.33 10.68
N ASP A 134 -22.82 18.26 11.92
CA ASP A 134 -22.42 17.30 12.95
C ASP A 134 -22.30 15.90 12.32
N PRO A 135 -21.08 15.34 12.19
CA PRO A 135 -20.92 13.94 11.79
C PRO A 135 -21.38 12.98 12.90
N ASP A 136 -21.75 13.51 14.08
CA ASP A 136 -22.13 12.76 15.28
C ASP A 136 -23.65 12.54 15.44
N ASP A 137 -24.50 13.08 14.57
CA ASP A 137 -25.98 12.95 14.68
C ASP A 137 -26.53 11.55 14.30
N TRP A 138 -25.69 10.62 13.82
CA TRP A 138 -26.18 9.26 13.55
C TRP A 138 -26.53 8.49 14.83
N LYS A 139 -26.02 8.91 15.99
CA LYS A 139 -26.37 8.31 17.30
C LYS A 139 -27.84 8.54 17.68
N GLU A 140 -28.46 9.62 17.20
CA GLU A 140 -29.89 9.88 17.44
C GLU A 140 -30.80 8.96 16.58
N TYR A 141 -30.30 8.46 15.45
CA TYR A 141 -31.02 7.54 14.57
C TYR A 141 -30.88 6.05 14.93
N VAL A 142 -29.94 5.69 15.83
CA VAL A 142 -29.69 4.31 16.25
C VAL A 142 -30.17 4.10 17.69
N HIS A 143 -31.48 4.12 17.89
CA HIS A 143 -32.07 3.58 19.11
C HIS A 143 -32.31 2.07 18.98
N GLY A 144 -31.50 1.26 19.66
CA GLY A 144 -31.95 -0.07 20.13
C GLY A 144 -31.07 -1.30 19.92
N THR A 145 -29.75 -1.21 19.71
CA THR A 145 -28.91 -2.42 19.61
C THR A 145 -27.47 -2.24 20.12
N ASP A 146 -27.29 -2.37 21.43
CA ASP A 146 -25.99 -2.29 22.15
C ASP A 146 -24.88 -3.26 21.65
N MET A 147 -25.21 -4.21 20.77
CA MET A 147 -24.25 -5.15 20.17
C MET A 147 -23.68 -4.69 18.80
N LEU A 148 -24.28 -3.69 18.16
CA LEU A 148 -23.80 -3.12 16.89
C LEU A 148 -22.87 -1.92 17.10
N ASP A 149 -23.03 -1.17 18.19
CA ASP A 149 -22.24 0.03 18.47
C ASP A 149 -20.74 -0.27 18.57
N MET A 150 -20.37 -1.32 19.31
CA MET A 150 -18.96 -1.71 19.47
C MET A 150 -18.27 -2.12 18.14
N LYS A 151 -19.02 -2.55 17.12
CA LYS A 151 -18.44 -2.90 15.80
C LYS A 151 -18.39 -1.71 14.86
N LEU A 152 -19.31 -0.76 14.97
CA LEU A 152 -19.29 0.44 14.15
C LEU A 152 -18.21 1.42 14.63
N GLU A 153 -18.02 1.51 15.94
CA GLU A 153 -16.97 2.30 16.59
C GLU A 153 -15.58 1.81 16.16
N ASP A 154 -15.35 0.49 16.14
CA ASP A 154 -14.09 -0.12 15.70
C ASP A 154 -13.80 0.10 14.19
N ILE A 155 -14.86 0.16 13.36
CA ILE A 155 -14.76 0.49 11.93
C ILE A 155 -14.45 1.98 11.74
N MET A 156 -15.08 2.84 12.53
CA MET A 156 -14.86 4.28 12.50
C MET A 156 -13.44 4.62 12.99
N ASP A 157 -12.97 3.97 14.05
CA ASP A 157 -11.61 4.09 14.56
C ASP A 157 -10.58 3.62 13.54
N THR A 158 -10.85 2.53 12.82
CA THR A 158 -9.96 2.07 11.75
C THR A 158 -9.96 3.04 10.57
N ILE A 159 -11.11 3.55 10.12
CA ILE A 159 -11.19 4.55 9.04
C ILE A 159 -10.47 5.84 9.44
N ASN A 160 -10.70 6.34 10.65
CA ASN A 160 -10.05 7.54 11.17
C ASN A 160 -8.54 7.34 11.31
N SER A 161 -8.10 6.17 11.77
CA SER A 161 -6.67 5.84 11.85
C SER A 161 -6.01 5.77 10.46
N VAL A 162 -6.73 5.27 9.44
CA VAL A 162 -6.24 5.23 8.06
C VAL A 162 -6.17 6.62 7.47
N LYS A 163 -7.20 7.46 7.69
CA LYS A 163 -7.20 8.88 7.29
C LYS A 163 -6.01 9.62 7.91
N ALA A 164 -5.79 9.46 9.21
CA ALA A 164 -4.67 10.08 9.92
C ALA A 164 -3.30 9.61 9.37
N ARG A 165 -3.14 8.31 9.09
CA ARG A 165 -1.90 7.76 8.51
C ARG A 165 -1.64 8.25 7.09
N LEU A 166 -2.69 8.39 6.28
CA LEU A 166 -2.58 8.92 4.92
C LEU A 166 -2.24 10.41 4.94
N GLY A 167 -2.89 11.21 5.78
CA GLY A 167 -2.54 12.62 6.00
C GLY A 167 -1.07 12.79 6.39
N LYS A 168 -0.62 12.02 7.39
CA LYS A 168 0.80 12.01 7.80
C LYS A 168 1.75 11.60 6.67
N SER A 169 1.35 10.68 5.80
CA SER A 169 2.18 10.26 4.66
C SER A 169 2.29 11.35 3.59
N VAL A 170 1.21 12.10 3.37
CA VAL A 170 1.20 13.26 2.47
C VAL A 170 2.06 14.38 3.03
N GLN A 171 1.91 14.71 4.32
CA GLN A 171 2.73 15.71 5.02
C GLN A 171 4.23 15.40 4.88
N ILE A 172 4.65 14.16 5.16
CA ILE A 172 6.06 13.75 5.00
C ILE A 172 6.55 13.95 3.55
N GLN A 173 5.72 13.64 2.55
CA GLN A 173 6.09 13.85 1.15
C GLN A 173 6.22 15.34 0.79
N THR A 174 5.35 16.19 1.32
CA THR A 174 5.40 17.64 1.12
C THR A 174 6.68 18.22 1.72
N VAL A 175 6.99 17.84 2.95
CA VAL A 175 8.21 18.24 3.66
C VAL A 175 9.47 17.80 2.91
N LEU A 176 9.53 16.54 2.46
CA LEU A 176 10.66 16.04 1.68
C LEU A 176 10.88 16.81 0.37
N ARG A 177 9.80 17.21 -0.32
CA ARG A 177 9.90 18.05 -1.53
C ARG A 177 10.45 19.45 -1.21
N ALA A 178 10.06 20.03 -0.08
CA ALA A 178 10.57 21.33 0.35
C ALA A 178 12.07 21.25 0.67
N PHE A 179 12.51 20.19 1.37
CA PHE A 179 13.94 19.93 1.61
C PHE A 179 14.73 19.74 0.32
N GLU A 180 14.21 18.94 -0.64
CA GLU A 180 14.84 18.74 -1.94
C GLU A 180 14.99 20.08 -2.71
N ALA A 181 13.94 20.90 -2.71
CA ALA A 181 13.97 22.21 -3.37
C ALA A 181 14.99 23.16 -2.73
N ARG A 182 15.04 23.21 -1.39
CA ARG A 182 16.03 24.00 -0.64
C ARG A 182 17.46 23.57 -0.97
N ASP A 183 17.73 22.27 -0.93
CA ASP A 183 19.07 21.73 -1.15
C ASP A 183 19.52 21.96 -2.61
N ARG A 184 18.59 21.84 -3.57
CA ARG A 184 18.83 22.20 -4.98
C ARG A 184 19.15 23.69 -5.15
N ASN A 185 18.39 24.58 -4.53
CA ASN A 185 18.63 26.02 -4.58
C ASN A 185 19.99 26.38 -3.96
N LEU A 186 20.35 25.74 -2.84
CA LEU A 186 21.65 25.92 -2.20
C LEU A 186 22.79 25.46 -3.11
N GLN A 187 22.65 24.32 -3.78
CA GLN A 187 23.63 23.82 -4.75
C GLN A 187 23.78 24.76 -5.95
N GLU A 188 22.68 25.23 -6.54
CA GLU A 188 22.68 26.16 -7.66
C GLU A 188 23.31 27.50 -7.27
N SER A 189 22.93 28.07 -6.12
CA SER A 189 23.50 29.32 -5.57
C SER A 189 25.00 29.20 -5.30
N ASN A 190 25.45 28.09 -4.73
CA ASN A 190 26.88 27.81 -4.51
C ASN A 190 27.64 27.65 -5.83
N PHE A 191 27.09 26.94 -6.80
CA PHE A 191 27.66 26.78 -8.14
C PHE A 191 27.83 28.15 -8.82
N ASP A 192 26.81 29.00 -8.73
CA ASP A 192 26.81 30.34 -9.31
C ASP A 192 27.84 31.26 -8.63
N ARG A 193 27.98 31.17 -7.30
CA ARG A 193 29.02 31.88 -6.52
C ARG A 193 30.42 31.43 -6.92
N HIS A 194 30.65 30.13 -7.04
CA HIS A 194 31.94 29.57 -7.47
C HIS A 194 32.28 30.05 -8.88
N ARG A 195 31.32 29.94 -9.81
CA ARG A 195 31.45 30.41 -11.19
C ARG A 195 31.80 31.90 -11.28
N ARG A 196 31.13 32.77 -10.49
CA ARG A 196 31.45 34.21 -10.41
C ARG A 196 32.84 34.45 -9.82
N ARG A 197 33.22 33.77 -8.73
CA ARG A 197 34.57 33.87 -8.14
C ARG A 197 35.67 33.49 -9.14
N THR A 198 35.50 32.39 -9.88
CA THR A 198 36.46 31.99 -10.93
C THR A 198 36.54 32.97 -12.10
N ARG A 199 35.48 33.73 -12.37
CA ARG A 199 35.45 34.74 -13.45
C ARG A 199 36.13 36.05 -13.05
N PHE A 200 36.07 36.46 -11.78
CA PHE A 200 36.67 37.71 -11.28
C PHE A 200 38.08 37.55 -10.67
N HIS A 201 38.42 36.35 -10.22
CA HIS A 201 39.77 35.96 -9.85
C HIS A 201 40.14 34.68 -10.61
N PRO A 202 40.63 34.79 -11.86
CA PRO A 202 41.38 33.70 -12.43
C PRO A 202 42.58 33.48 -11.50
N ARG A 203 42.66 32.31 -10.84
CA ARG A 203 43.89 31.91 -10.15
C ARG A 203 45.00 31.93 -11.20
N VAL A 204 45.83 32.96 -11.18
CA VAL A 204 47.16 32.90 -11.79
C VAL A 204 47.90 31.89 -10.93
N MET A 205 48.08 30.67 -11.46
CA MET A 205 49.04 29.73 -10.87
C MET A 205 50.42 30.40 -10.95
N GLY A 206 50.88 30.93 -9.83
CA GLY A 206 52.26 31.36 -9.67
C GLY A 206 53.19 30.14 -9.78
N PRO A 207 54.39 30.29 -10.38
CA PRO A 207 55.29 29.19 -10.66
C PRO A 207 56.14 28.84 -9.43
N ASP A 208 55.56 28.64 -8.26
CA ASP A 208 56.32 28.32 -7.04
C ASP A 208 55.58 27.30 -6.15
N SER A 209 55.72 26.03 -6.52
CA SER A 209 55.82 24.92 -5.57
C SER A 209 56.39 23.72 -6.31
N ALA A 210 57.56 23.26 -5.88
CA ALA A 210 58.16 22.01 -6.34
C ALA A 210 57.13 20.87 -6.19
N PRO A 211 57.11 19.88 -7.10
CA PRO A 211 56.15 18.79 -7.02
C PRO A 211 56.49 17.93 -5.80
N GLY A 212 55.77 18.16 -4.70
CA GLY A 212 55.58 17.13 -3.69
C GLY A 212 54.95 15.90 -4.37
N PRO A 213 55.08 14.70 -3.78
CA PRO A 213 54.49 13.50 -4.37
C PRO A 213 53.01 13.77 -4.65
N ALA A 214 52.60 13.56 -5.91
CA ALA A 214 51.23 13.81 -6.34
C ALA A 214 50.29 13.03 -5.41
N VAL A 215 49.57 13.74 -4.54
CA VAL A 215 48.61 13.12 -3.63
C VAL A 215 47.46 12.65 -4.51
N PRO A 216 47.19 11.33 -4.63
CA PRO A 216 46.07 10.85 -5.42
C PRO A 216 44.77 11.33 -4.77
N TRP A 217 43.82 11.77 -5.60
CA TRP A 217 42.50 12.16 -5.15
C TRP A 217 41.81 10.97 -4.47
N ARG A 218 41.05 11.24 -3.40
CA ARG A 218 40.30 10.25 -2.62
C ARG A 218 38.85 10.67 -2.50
N LYS A 219 37.93 9.72 -2.59
CA LYS A 219 36.49 9.94 -2.43
C LYS A 219 36.12 9.98 -0.93
N VAL A 220 36.39 11.09 -0.26
CA VAL A 220 36.08 11.30 1.17
C VAL A 220 35.29 12.61 1.31
N LEU A 221 34.09 12.53 1.90
CA LEU A 221 33.13 13.66 1.94
C LEU A 221 33.65 14.87 2.73
N TRP A 222 34.47 14.65 3.77
CA TRP A 222 34.83 15.68 4.75
C TRP A 222 36.32 16.05 4.78
N GLU A 223 37.17 15.40 3.97
CA GLU A 223 38.62 15.65 3.98
C GLU A 223 39.00 16.71 2.94
N ARG A 224 39.68 17.79 3.37
CA ARG A 224 40.17 18.82 2.47
C ARG A 224 41.35 18.30 1.63
N GLN A 225 41.22 18.38 0.31
CA GLN A 225 42.20 17.87 -0.63
C GLN A 225 42.69 18.97 -1.60
N PRO A 226 43.87 18.84 -2.22
CA PRO A 226 44.45 19.83 -3.13
C PRO A 226 43.81 19.82 -4.53
N PHE A 227 42.52 19.49 -4.62
CA PHE A 227 41.75 19.43 -5.86
C PHE A 227 40.60 20.44 -5.79
N PRO A 228 40.19 21.07 -6.91
CA PRO A 228 39.03 21.95 -6.91
C PRO A 228 37.75 21.15 -6.64
N ASP A 229 36.71 21.80 -6.09
CA ASP A 229 35.46 21.14 -5.68
C ASP A 229 34.72 20.45 -6.84
N ASN A 230 34.96 20.90 -8.08
CA ASN A 230 34.41 20.31 -9.31
C ASN A 230 35.39 19.34 -10.01
N TYR A 231 36.47 18.93 -9.33
CA TYR A 231 37.39 17.95 -9.84
C TYR A 231 36.72 16.58 -9.96
N VAL A 232 36.76 16.01 -11.16
CA VAL A 232 36.33 14.64 -11.42
C VAL A 232 37.59 13.83 -11.72
N ASP A 233 37.81 12.75 -10.98
CA ASP A 233 38.95 11.87 -11.20
C ASP A 233 38.88 11.21 -12.59
N GLN A 234 40.03 10.97 -13.23
CA GLN A 234 40.07 10.29 -14.53
C GLN A 234 39.49 8.87 -14.46
N ARG A 235 39.52 8.24 -13.27
CA ARG A 235 38.93 6.93 -12.98
C ARG A 235 37.42 6.96 -12.82
N PHE A 236 36.77 8.13 -12.83
CA PHE A 236 35.33 8.25 -12.63
C PHE A 236 34.51 7.37 -13.58
N LEU A 237 34.89 7.32 -14.86
CA LEU A 237 34.23 6.46 -15.85
C LEU A 237 34.68 4.99 -15.74
N GLU A 238 35.84 4.73 -15.13
CA GLU A 238 36.33 3.38 -14.85
C GLU A 238 35.54 2.73 -13.70
N GLU A 239 35.00 3.53 -12.78
CA GLU A 239 34.13 3.10 -11.67
C GLU A 239 32.66 2.89 -12.08
N LEU A 240 32.31 3.16 -13.34
CA LEU A 240 30.95 2.95 -13.85
C LEU A 240 30.69 1.45 -13.99
N ARG A 241 29.79 0.93 -13.16
CA ARG A 241 29.41 -0.48 -13.16
C ARG A 241 27.99 -0.60 -13.69
N ARG A 242 27.79 -1.47 -14.66
CA ARG A 242 26.43 -1.77 -15.13
C ARG A 242 25.94 -3.01 -14.42
N ASN A 243 24.68 -2.98 -14.01
CA ASN A 243 23.94 -4.16 -13.58
C ASN A 243 24.55 -4.87 -12.36
N GLU A 244 25.10 -4.11 -11.40
CA GLU A 244 25.45 -4.67 -10.09
C GLU A 244 24.21 -5.15 -9.34
N GLY A 245 24.36 -6.22 -8.55
CA GLY A 245 23.28 -6.73 -7.71
C GLY A 245 22.05 -7.29 -8.45
N LEU A 246 22.15 -7.61 -9.75
CA LEU A 246 21.02 -8.19 -10.48
C LEU A 246 20.66 -9.58 -9.92
N TRP A 247 19.55 -9.65 -9.18
CA TRP A 247 18.90 -10.89 -8.79
C TRP A 247 18.45 -11.67 -10.04
N GLN A 248 19.15 -12.76 -10.38
CA GLN A 248 18.78 -13.59 -11.53
C GLN A 248 17.60 -14.49 -11.19
N TYR A 249 16.45 -14.22 -11.80
CA TYR A 249 15.26 -15.05 -11.61
C TYR A 249 15.40 -16.35 -12.39
N ARG A 250 15.37 -17.49 -11.68
CA ARG A 250 15.25 -18.80 -12.34
C ARG A 250 13.81 -18.99 -12.79
N TYR A 251 13.59 -19.22 -14.09
CA TYR A 251 12.24 -19.38 -14.67
C TYR A 251 11.34 -20.31 -13.84
N TRP A 252 11.81 -21.53 -13.56
CA TRP A 252 11.04 -22.51 -12.78
C TRP A 252 10.81 -22.13 -11.31
N ALA A 253 11.64 -21.27 -10.73
CA ALA A 253 11.39 -20.74 -9.39
C ALA A 253 10.22 -19.74 -9.43
N VAL A 254 10.21 -18.83 -10.42
CA VAL A 254 9.11 -17.87 -10.61
C VAL A 254 7.80 -18.58 -10.97
N VAL A 255 7.84 -19.64 -11.80
CA VAL A 255 6.65 -20.45 -12.12
C VAL A 255 6.05 -21.11 -10.87
N LYS A 256 6.89 -21.62 -9.96
CA LYS A 256 6.41 -22.21 -8.69
C LYS A 256 5.71 -21.18 -7.82
N GLU A 257 6.27 -19.98 -7.70
CA GLU A 257 5.66 -18.88 -6.95
C GLU A 257 4.38 -18.37 -7.61
N ALA A 258 4.37 -18.22 -8.94
CA ALA A 258 3.18 -17.85 -9.72
C ALA A 258 2.07 -18.91 -9.65
N GLY A 259 2.42 -20.16 -9.33
CA GLY A 259 1.47 -21.23 -9.06
C GLY A 259 0.50 -20.91 -7.91
N PHE A 260 0.93 -20.10 -6.94
CA PHE A 260 0.06 -19.62 -5.86
C PHE A 260 -1.08 -18.73 -6.41
N VAL A 261 -0.77 -17.86 -7.37
CA VAL A 261 -1.78 -17.01 -8.04
C VAL A 261 -2.74 -17.88 -8.86
N GLY A 262 -2.22 -18.81 -9.65
CA GLY A 262 -3.04 -19.72 -10.46
C GLY A 262 -4.00 -20.58 -9.61
N GLN A 263 -3.53 -21.05 -8.46
CA GLN A 263 -4.35 -21.75 -7.47
C GLN A 263 -5.52 -20.89 -6.96
N GLN A 264 -5.32 -19.61 -6.66
CA GLN A 264 -6.40 -18.75 -6.14
C GLN A 264 -7.48 -18.49 -7.20
N LEU A 265 -7.08 -18.25 -8.46
CA LEU A 265 -8.05 -18.19 -9.58
C LEU A 265 -8.85 -19.50 -9.68
N SER A 266 -8.19 -20.63 -9.44
CA SER A 266 -8.81 -21.95 -9.50
C SER A 266 -9.76 -22.21 -8.33
N CYS A 267 -9.47 -21.70 -7.12
CA CYS A 267 -10.40 -21.73 -5.98
C CYS A 267 -11.72 -21.02 -6.32
N VAL A 268 -11.64 -19.82 -6.90
CA VAL A 268 -12.83 -19.06 -7.33
C VAL A 268 -13.61 -19.84 -8.38
N ALA A 269 -12.93 -20.42 -9.37
CA ALA A 269 -13.57 -21.23 -10.41
C ALA A 269 -14.26 -22.49 -9.85
N ILE A 270 -13.62 -23.19 -8.91
CA ILE A 270 -14.19 -24.36 -8.24
C ILE A 270 -15.42 -23.95 -7.42
N PHE A 271 -15.33 -22.86 -6.66
CA PHE A 271 -16.46 -22.34 -5.88
C PHE A 271 -17.67 -22.01 -6.76
N ILE A 272 -17.46 -21.30 -7.89
CA ILE A 272 -18.51 -21.01 -8.87
C ILE A 272 -19.07 -22.31 -9.47
N THR A 273 -18.22 -23.29 -9.76
CA THR A 273 -18.66 -24.59 -10.30
C THR A 273 -19.55 -25.35 -9.30
N LEU A 274 -19.20 -25.35 -8.01
CA LEU A 274 -20.00 -25.97 -6.96
C LEU A 274 -21.37 -25.28 -6.83
N TRP A 275 -21.39 -23.94 -6.88
CA TRP A 275 -22.62 -23.17 -6.90
C TRP A 275 -23.50 -23.53 -8.12
N LEU A 276 -22.94 -23.59 -9.33
CA LEU A 276 -23.66 -23.97 -10.55
C LEU A 276 -24.25 -25.39 -10.45
N TYR A 277 -23.49 -26.35 -9.91
CA TYR A 277 -24.03 -27.70 -9.70
C TYR A 277 -25.20 -27.74 -8.72
N MET A 278 -25.18 -26.89 -7.69
CA MET A 278 -26.30 -26.78 -6.76
C MET A 278 -27.51 -26.08 -7.38
N GLU A 279 -27.29 -25.03 -8.19
CA GLU A 279 -28.36 -24.35 -8.93
C GLU A 279 -29.07 -25.28 -9.91
N GLN A 280 -28.31 -26.16 -10.59
CA GLN A 280 -28.83 -27.18 -11.51
C GLN A 280 -29.46 -28.39 -10.80
N GLY A 281 -29.35 -28.50 -9.48
CA GLY A 281 -29.82 -29.65 -8.71
C GLY A 281 -28.99 -30.94 -8.90
N LEU A 282 -27.78 -30.85 -9.47
CA LEU A 282 -26.85 -31.97 -9.63
C LEU A 282 -26.07 -32.28 -8.35
N LEU A 283 -25.88 -31.28 -7.48
CA LEU A 283 -25.22 -31.42 -6.19
C LEU A 283 -26.22 -31.15 -5.07
N SER A 284 -26.48 -32.16 -4.24
CA SER A 284 -27.32 -31.96 -3.07
C SER A 284 -26.53 -31.26 -1.95
N PRO A 285 -27.18 -30.41 -1.15
CA PRO A 285 -26.51 -29.66 -0.08
C PRO A 285 -25.97 -30.56 1.03
N GLU A 286 -26.60 -31.71 1.31
CA GLU A 286 -26.08 -32.72 2.24
C GLU A 286 -24.76 -33.32 1.78
N MET A 287 -24.64 -33.61 0.49
CA MET A 287 -23.40 -34.10 -0.10
C MET A 287 -22.31 -33.04 0.02
N LEU A 288 -22.58 -31.78 -0.32
CA LEU A 288 -21.60 -30.70 -0.18
C LEU A 288 -21.15 -30.52 1.28
N LEU A 289 -22.07 -30.54 2.25
CA LEU A 289 -21.76 -30.43 3.67
C LEU A 289 -20.90 -31.61 4.15
N SER A 290 -21.25 -32.84 3.77
CA SER A 290 -20.47 -34.03 4.14
C SER A 290 -19.05 -33.98 3.57
N THR A 291 -18.90 -33.60 2.30
CA THR A 291 -17.59 -33.44 1.68
C THR A 291 -16.80 -32.29 2.30
N SER A 292 -17.45 -31.17 2.63
CA SER A 292 -16.80 -30.03 3.28
C SER A 292 -16.31 -30.38 4.68
N LEU A 293 -17.08 -31.18 5.43
CA LEU A 293 -16.68 -31.68 6.75
C LEU A 293 -15.46 -32.61 6.64
N VAL A 294 -15.47 -33.55 5.70
CA VAL A 294 -14.31 -34.44 5.46
C VAL A 294 -13.07 -33.63 5.08
N CYS A 295 -13.21 -32.66 4.15
CA CYS A 295 -12.12 -31.77 3.78
C CYS A 295 -11.62 -30.92 4.95
N ALA A 296 -12.50 -30.41 5.80
CA ALA A 296 -12.14 -29.64 6.99
C ALA A 296 -11.36 -30.49 8.00
N LEU A 297 -11.81 -31.72 8.27
CA LEU A 297 -11.14 -32.63 9.20
C LEU A 297 -9.76 -33.06 8.68
N LEU A 298 -9.67 -33.43 7.40
CA LEU A 298 -8.39 -33.76 6.76
C LEU A 298 -7.45 -32.56 6.72
N GLY A 299 -7.97 -31.38 6.36
CA GLY A 299 -7.21 -30.13 6.32
C GLY A 299 -6.69 -29.72 7.69
N TYR A 300 -7.51 -29.83 8.73
CA TYR A 300 -7.12 -29.55 10.12
C TYR A 300 -6.09 -30.55 10.63
N GLY A 301 -6.25 -31.85 10.32
CA GLY A 301 -5.26 -32.88 10.63
C GLY A 301 -3.91 -32.61 9.96
N LEU A 302 -3.93 -32.25 8.68
CA LEU A 302 -2.71 -31.88 7.94
C LEU A 302 -2.09 -30.59 8.50
N HIS A 303 -2.90 -29.58 8.82
CA HIS A 303 -2.43 -28.34 9.43
C HIS A 303 -1.71 -28.62 10.75
N GLN A 304 -2.29 -29.43 11.64
CA GLN A 304 -1.63 -29.82 12.88
C GLN A 304 -0.34 -30.63 12.64
N ALA A 305 -0.33 -31.55 11.68
CA ALA A 305 0.85 -32.35 11.34
C ALA A 305 2.01 -31.50 10.80
N LEU A 306 1.69 -30.41 10.08
CA LEU A 306 2.68 -29.45 9.61
C LEU A 306 3.14 -28.51 10.75
N THR A 307 2.26 -28.16 11.69
CA THR A 307 2.59 -27.27 12.82
C THR A 307 3.43 -27.96 13.89
N SER A 308 3.21 -29.26 14.15
CA SER A 308 3.98 -30.03 15.14
C SER A 308 5.47 -30.17 14.81
N GLN A 309 5.89 -29.87 13.58
CA GLN A 309 7.30 -29.90 13.18
C GLN A 309 8.08 -28.61 13.50
N VAL A 310 7.42 -27.50 13.87
CA VAL A 310 8.05 -26.16 13.89
C VAL A 310 8.05 -25.45 15.24
N GLU A 311 7.16 -25.76 16.20
CA GLU A 311 7.11 -25.00 17.47
C GLU A 311 7.41 -25.81 18.73
N SER A 312 8.45 -25.36 19.43
CA SER A 312 8.88 -25.71 20.78
C SER A 312 8.87 -24.49 21.72
N GLY A 313 7.89 -23.58 21.62
CA GLY A 313 7.97 -22.33 22.39
C GLY A 313 6.73 -21.42 22.55
N CYS A 314 5.58 -21.67 21.92
CA CYS A 314 4.36 -20.87 22.14
C CYS A 314 3.23 -21.75 22.67
N GLU A 315 2.43 -21.27 23.64
CA GLU A 315 1.30 -22.04 24.16
C GLU A 315 0.29 -22.30 23.03
N PRO A 316 0.08 -23.57 22.62
CA PRO A 316 -0.84 -23.86 21.54
C PRO A 316 -2.27 -23.58 22.00
N ARG A 317 -3.06 -22.86 21.19
CA ARG A 317 -4.51 -22.82 21.34
C ARG A 317 -5.03 -24.25 21.49
N THR A 318 -5.87 -24.49 22.49
CA THR A 318 -6.37 -25.84 22.75
C THR A 318 -7.26 -26.28 21.60
N ARG A 319 -7.20 -27.57 21.22
CA ARG A 319 -8.11 -28.16 20.21
C ARG A 319 -9.58 -27.91 20.52
N LEU A 320 -9.90 -27.75 21.81
CA LEU A 320 -11.23 -27.40 22.29
C LEU A 320 -11.62 -25.97 21.90
N ALA A 321 -10.70 -25.01 21.96
CA ALA A 321 -10.95 -23.63 21.53
C ALA A 321 -11.23 -23.56 20.02
N ASP A 322 -10.46 -24.29 19.20
CA ASP A 322 -10.69 -24.37 17.75
C ASP A 322 -12.06 -24.99 17.43
N LEU A 323 -12.39 -26.10 18.10
CA LEU A 323 -13.69 -26.76 17.95
C LEU A 323 -14.84 -25.86 18.41
N GLN A 324 -14.64 -25.13 19.51
CA GLN A 324 -15.61 -24.16 20.03
C GLN A 324 -15.84 -23.04 19.02
N SER A 325 -14.77 -22.44 18.47
CA SER A 325 -14.89 -21.42 17.43
C SER A 325 -15.62 -21.96 16.19
N ALA A 326 -15.24 -23.13 15.69
CA ALA A 326 -15.92 -23.76 14.54
C ALA A 326 -17.41 -24.01 14.81
N THR A 327 -17.76 -24.48 16.01
CA THR A 327 -19.16 -24.72 16.42
C THR A 327 -19.95 -23.41 16.50
N ILE A 328 -19.34 -22.34 17.00
CA ILE A 328 -19.97 -21.00 17.05
C ILE A 328 -20.21 -20.48 15.62
N PHE A 329 -19.20 -20.54 14.75
CA PHE A 329 -19.35 -20.07 13.36
C PHE A 329 -20.40 -20.87 12.59
N LEU A 330 -20.42 -22.20 12.71
CA LEU A 330 -21.40 -23.03 12.02
C LEU A 330 -22.83 -22.82 12.55
N SER A 331 -23.00 -22.70 13.87
CA SER A 331 -24.32 -22.46 14.47
C SER A 331 -24.88 -21.09 14.08
N PHE A 332 -24.05 -20.05 14.06
CA PHE A 332 -24.43 -18.73 13.56
C PHE A 332 -24.79 -18.78 12.07
N THR A 333 -23.93 -19.36 11.23
CA THR A 333 -24.19 -19.45 9.79
C THR A 333 -25.48 -20.22 9.48
N PHE A 334 -25.77 -21.29 10.24
CA PHE A 334 -27.02 -22.03 10.12
C PHE A 334 -28.24 -21.20 10.53
N GLY A 335 -28.16 -20.51 11.69
CA GLY A 335 -29.25 -19.67 12.21
C GLY A 335 -29.58 -18.49 11.31
N PHE A 336 -28.56 -17.86 10.72
CA PHE A 336 -28.73 -16.73 9.80
C PHE A 336 -29.02 -17.15 8.36
N SER A 337 -28.90 -18.42 8.01
CA SER A 337 -29.08 -18.88 6.63
C SER A 337 -30.43 -18.50 6.00
N PRO A 338 -31.59 -18.60 6.69
CA PRO A 338 -32.87 -18.13 6.14
C PRO A 338 -32.86 -16.63 5.84
N VAL A 339 -32.24 -15.82 6.70
CA VAL A 339 -32.13 -14.36 6.53
C VAL A 339 -31.21 -14.01 5.37
N LEU A 340 -30.06 -14.68 5.27
CA LEU A 340 -29.10 -14.48 4.18
C LEU A 340 -29.67 -14.90 2.83
N LYS A 341 -30.56 -15.90 2.82
CA LYS A 341 -31.33 -16.27 1.63
C LYS A 341 -32.24 -15.13 1.17
N THR A 342 -33.02 -14.55 2.08
CA THR A 342 -34.02 -13.52 1.74
C THR A 342 -33.45 -12.11 1.58
N LEU A 343 -32.24 -11.84 2.08
CA LEU A 343 -31.62 -10.51 2.11
C LEU A 343 -31.59 -9.82 0.75
N THR A 344 -31.30 -10.56 -0.31
CA THR A 344 -31.14 -10.00 -1.66
C THR A 344 -32.32 -10.36 -2.56
N GLU A 345 -33.41 -10.95 -2.04
CA GLU A 345 -34.55 -11.41 -2.85
C GLU A 345 -35.17 -10.27 -3.69
N SER A 346 -35.16 -9.04 -3.16
CA SER A 346 -35.62 -7.82 -3.83
C SER A 346 -34.69 -7.31 -4.94
N VAL A 347 -33.44 -7.82 -5.00
CA VAL A 347 -32.42 -7.42 -5.97
C VAL A 347 -32.46 -8.35 -7.19
N SER A 348 -32.31 -7.78 -8.39
CA SER A 348 -32.37 -8.55 -9.64
C SER A 348 -31.23 -9.56 -9.74
N THR A 349 -31.48 -10.71 -10.38
CA THR A 349 -30.46 -11.77 -10.56
C THR A 349 -29.22 -11.27 -11.29
N ASP A 350 -29.40 -10.43 -12.30
CA ASP A 350 -28.29 -9.90 -13.11
C ASP A 350 -27.39 -8.98 -12.29
N THR A 351 -27.97 -8.16 -11.41
CA THR A 351 -27.19 -7.30 -10.52
C THR A 351 -26.48 -8.12 -9.44
N VAL A 352 -27.12 -9.17 -8.91
CA VAL A 352 -26.47 -10.11 -7.99
C VAL A 352 -25.25 -10.76 -8.64
N TYR A 353 -25.37 -11.26 -9.87
CA TYR A 353 -24.24 -11.87 -10.59
C TYR A 353 -23.14 -10.85 -10.89
N ALA A 354 -23.49 -9.62 -11.30
CA ALA A 354 -22.52 -8.56 -11.55
C ALA A 354 -21.76 -8.15 -10.27
N MET A 355 -22.48 -7.94 -9.17
CA MET A 355 -21.89 -7.60 -7.88
C MET A 355 -21.00 -8.73 -7.35
N SER A 356 -21.45 -9.99 -7.43
CA SER A 356 -20.63 -11.15 -7.07
C SER A 356 -19.37 -11.27 -7.93
N ALA A 357 -19.47 -11.04 -9.24
CA ALA A 357 -18.30 -11.07 -10.13
C ALA A 357 -17.29 -9.97 -9.76
N MET A 358 -17.75 -8.73 -9.53
CA MET A 358 -16.89 -7.63 -9.10
C MET A 358 -16.23 -7.91 -7.75
N MET A 359 -16.96 -8.51 -6.80
CA MET A 359 -16.44 -8.81 -5.47
C MET A 359 -15.47 -10.00 -5.47
N LEU A 360 -15.67 -11.00 -6.34
CA LEU A 360 -14.68 -12.06 -6.56
C LEU A 360 -13.42 -11.53 -7.25
N LEU A 361 -13.55 -10.55 -8.15
CA LEU A 361 -12.39 -9.86 -8.72
C LEU A 361 -11.65 -9.03 -7.65
N ALA A 362 -12.38 -8.28 -6.82
CA ALA A 362 -11.80 -7.53 -5.71
C ALA A 362 -11.08 -8.47 -4.73
N HIS A 363 -11.65 -9.64 -4.45
CA HIS A 363 -10.99 -10.70 -3.68
C HIS A 363 -9.65 -11.11 -4.29
N LEU A 364 -9.63 -11.44 -5.59
CA LEU A 364 -8.41 -11.87 -6.28
C LEU A 364 -7.32 -10.79 -6.32
N VAL A 365 -7.69 -9.51 -6.47
CA VAL A 365 -6.72 -8.41 -6.55
C VAL A 365 -6.18 -8.04 -5.18
N SER A 366 -7.03 -8.01 -4.15
CA SER A 366 -6.64 -7.68 -2.77
C SER A 366 -6.09 -8.86 -1.98
N PHE A 367 -6.01 -10.05 -2.59
CA PHE A 367 -5.49 -11.24 -1.93
C PHE A 367 -3.99 -11.06 -1.61
N PRO A 368 -3.56 -11.38 -0.37
CA PRO A 368 -2.17 -11.16 0.05
C PRO A 368 -1.24 -12.27 -0.48
N TYR A 369 -0.72 -12.12 -1.69
CA TYR A 369 0.10 -13.14 -2.34
C TYR A 369 1.53 -13.29 -1.75
N ALA A 370 2.01 -12.31 -0.99
CA ALA A 370 3.40 -12.25 -0.51
C ALA A 370 3.58 -12.58 0.99
N GLN A 371 2.63 -12.22 1.85
CA GLN A 371 2.69 -12.42 3.30
C GLN A 371 1.29 -12.78 3.85
N PRO A 372 1.17 -13.54 4.94
CA PRO A 372 -0.14 -13.83 5.54
C PRO A 372 -0.81 -12.52 5.99
N SER A 373 -2.03 -12.25 5.51
CA SER A 373 -2.80 -11.08 5.98
C SER A 373 -3.36 -11.32 7.38
N PRO A 374 -3.47 -10.27 8.22
CA PRO A 374 -4.20 -10.34 9.48
C PRO A 374 -5.69 -10.72 9.25
N PRO A 375 -6.38 -11.24 10.28
CA PRO A 375 -7.82 -11.50 10.21
C PRO A 375 -8.58 -10.18 9.95
N GLY A 376 -9.49 -10.19 8.97
CA GLY A 376 -10.26 -9.00 8.57
C GLY A 376 -9.85 -8.36 7.23
N SER A 377 -9.07 -9.05 6.39
CA SER A 377 -8.63 -8.51 5.11
C SER A 377 -9.79 -8.24 4.13
N LEU A 378 -9.69 -7.13 3.40
CA LEU A 378 -10.62 -6.72 2.33
C LEU A 378 -10.97 -7.88 1.38
N SER A 379 -9.97 -8.71 1.08
CA SER A 379 -10.10 -9.89 0.22
C SER A 379 -11.10 -10.91 0.76
N LEU A 380 -11.03 -11.25 2.04
CA LEU A 380 -11.92 -12.23 2.68
C LEU A 380 -13.35 -11.68 2.76
N ASN A 381 -13.52 -10.41 3.09
CA ASN A 381 -14.83 -9.76 3.14
C ASN A 381 -15.49 -9.73 1.75
N ALA A 382 -14.73 -9.41 0.70
CA ALA A 382 -15.23 -9.42 -0.67
C ALA A 382 -15.66 -10.82 -1.13
N ALA A 383 -14.87 -11.85 -0.82
CA ALA A 383 -15.23 -13.24 -1.14
C ALA A 383 -16.49 -13.71 -0.40
N LEU A 384 -16.62 -13.40 0.90
CA LEU A 384 -17.79 -13.76 1.69
C LEU A 384 -19.05 -13.03 1.22
N PHE A 385 -18.94 -11.73 0.90
CA PHE A 385 -20.06 -10.98 0.32
C PHE A 385 -20.51 -11.59 -1.01
N ALA A 386 -19.57 -11.88 -1.93
CA ALA A 386 -19.90 -12.53 -3.19
C ALA A 386 -20.57 -13.90 -2.98
N SER A 387 -20.10 -14.65 -1.99
CA SER A 387 -20.63 -15.96 -1.61
C SER A 387 -22.06 -15.86 -1.07
N VAL A 388 -22.36 -14.86 -0.24
CA VAL A 388 -23.72 -14.57 0.27
C VAL A 388 -24.66 -14.20 -0.88
N CYS A 389 -24.23 -13.30 -1.77
CA CYS A 389 -24.98 -12.90 -2.96
C CYS A 389 -25.34 -14.09 -3.84
N LEU A 390 -24.38 -14.96 -4.16
CA LEU A 390 -24.64 -16.18 -4.94
C LEU A 390 -25.52 -17.18 -4.18
N ALA A 391 -25.23 -17.39 -2.89
CA ALA A 391 -25.96 -18.36 -2.06
C ALA A 391 -27.44 -17.99 -1.84
N SER A 392 -27.78 -16.71 -1.96
CA SER A 392 -29.16 -16.21 -1.86
C SER A 392 -30.06 -16.70 -3.00
N ARG A 393 -29.50 -17.01 -4.17
CA ARG A 393 -30.25 -17.45 -5.35
C ARG A 393 -30.63 -18.93 -5.29
N LEU A 394 -30.14 -19.66 -4.29
CA LEU A 394 -30.40 -21.07 -4.12
C LEU A 394 -31.76 -21.32 -3.45
N PRO A 395 -32.42 -22.45 -3.76
CA PRO A 395 -33.84 -22.64 -3.46
C PRO A 395 -34.16 -22.79 -1.96
N GLY A 396 -33.20 -23.18 -1.11
CA GLY A 396 -33.45 -23.47 0.30
C GLY A 396 -32.37 -22.94 1.25
N ALA A 397 -32.75 -22.66 2.49
CA ALA A 397 -31.81 -22.21 3.52
C ALA A 397 -30.69 -23.24 3.77
N LEU A 398 -30.94 -24.53 3.62
CA LEU A 398 -29.89 -25.55 3.75
C LEU A 398 -28.86 -25.49 2.59
N HIS A 399 -29.27 -25.01 1.40
CA HIS A 399 -28.34 -24.75 0.29
C HIS A 399 -27.46 -23.53 0.59
N THR A 400 -28.06 -22.44 1.08
CA THR A 400 -27.34 -21.23 1.48
C THR A 400 -26.32 -21.54 2.59
N PHE A 401 -26.70 -22.31 3.60
CA PHE A 401 -25.80 -22.76 4.66
C PHE A 401 -24.64 -23.62 4.13
N ALA A 402 -24.92 -24.57 3.24
CA ALA A 402 -23.90 -25.42 2.63
C ALA A 402 -22.88 -24.61 1.82
N MET A 403 -23.36 -23.66 1.01
CA MET A 403 -22.50 -22.79 0.21
C MET A 403 -21.64 -21.86 1.07
N LEU A 404 -22.20 -21.27 2.12
CA LEU A 404 -21.44 -20.39 3.02
C LEU A 404 -20.39 -21.15 3.84
N SER A 405 -20.72 -22.38 4.28
CA SER A 405 -19.76 -23.26 4.93
C SER A 405 -18.61 -23.65 3.98
N CYS A 406 -18.93 -23.94 2.71
CA CYS A 406 -17.94 -24.19 1.68
C CYS A 406 -17.08 -22.94 1.37
N ALA A 407 -17.69 -21.75 1.32
CA ALA A 407 -16.97 -20.50 1.10
C ALA A 407 -15.90 -20.25 2.18
N LEU A 408 -16.24 -20.47 3.46
CA LEU A 408 -15.28 -20.37 4.57
C LEU A 408 -14.15 -21.39 4.43
N LEU A 409 -14.46 -22.61 3.99
CA LEU A 409 -13.45 -23.63 3.72
C LEU A 409 -12.48 -23.19 2.60
N VAL A 410 -13.01 -22.68 1.49
CA VAL A 410 -12.24 -22.35 0.27
C VAL A 410 -11.48 -21.02 0.39
N PHE A 411 -12.07 -19.98 0.97
CA PHE A 411 -11.51 -18.63 0.99
C PHE A 411 -10.83 -18.25 2.30
N ALA A 412 -11.15 -18.91 3.42
CA ALA A 412 -10.53 -18.62 4.72
C ALA A 412 -9.56 -19.71 5.17
N LEU A 413 -10.01 -20.97 5.22
CA LEU A 413 -9.21 -22.06 5.80
C LEU A 413 -8.16 -22.63 4.83
N TRP A 414 -8.54 -22.79 3.56
CA TRP A 414 -7.64 -23.34 2.54
C TRP A 414 -6.37 -22.50 2.33
N PRO A 415 -6.42 -21.16 2.19
CA PRO A 415 -5.20 -20.37 2.01
C PRO A 415 -4.24 -20.45 3.21
N CYS A 416 -4.77 -20.52 4.44
CA CYS A 416 -3.96 -20.72 5.64
C CYS A 416 -3.22 -22.06 5.62
N LEU A 417 -3.90 -23.14 5.24
CA LEU A 417 -3.28 -24.46 5.08
C LEU A 417 -2.22 -24.45 3.97
N LEU A 418 -2.52 -23.80 2.85
CA LEU A 418 -1.65 -23.76 1.68
C LEU A 418 -0.35 -22.97 1.96
N GLN A 419 -0.43 -21.87 2.71
CA GLN A 419 0.73 -21.11 3.16
C GLN A 419 1.65 -21.98 4.03
N ARG A 420 1.07 -22.76 4.95
CA ARG A 420 1.85 -23.67 5.79
C ARG A 420 2.51 -24.80 4.99
N LEU A 421 1.80 -25.32 3.99
CA LEU A 421 2.33 -26.32 3.07
C LEU A 421 3.50 -25.75 2.23
N LYS A 422 3.43 -24.48 1.83
CA LYS A 422 4.48 -23.78 1.09
C LYS A 422 5.78 -23.70 1.91
N GLU A 423 5.68 -23.36 3.19
CA GLU A 423 6.83 -23.22 4.09
C GLU A 423 7.49 -24.56 4.42
N ASN A 424 6.68 -25.58 4.73
CA ASN A 424 7.19 -26.85 5.27
C ASN A 424 7.42 -27.93 4.20
N ALA A 425 6.71 -27.91 3.07
CA ALA A 425 6.76 -28.96 2.05
C ALA A 425 6.63 -28.41 0.61
N PRO A 426 7.63 -27.67 0.09
CA PRO A 426 7.55 -26.95 -1.18
C PRO A 426 7.30 -27.85 -2.41
N SER A 427 7.76 -29.11 -2.36
CA SER A 427 7.48 -30.09 -3.42
C SER A 427 6.01 -30.49 -3.47
N GLN A 428 5.38 -30.70 -2.31
CA GLN A 428 3.97 -31.07 -2.21
C GLN A 428 3.08 -29.87 -2.55
N PHE A 429 3.47 -28.67 -2.10
CA PHE A 429 2.83 -27.42 -2.46
C PHE A 429 2.66 -27.25 -3.99
N THR A 430 3.73 -27.47 -4.75
CA THR A 430 3.67 -27.36 -6.22
C THR A 430 2.65 -28.34 -6.82
N GLY A 431 2.62 -29.59 -6.33
CA GLY A 431 1.67 -30.60 -6.78
C GLY A 431 0.21 -30.23 -6.45
N VAL A 432 -0.03 -29.67 -5.26
CA VAL A 432 -1.36 -29.20 -4.85
C VAL A 432 -1.85 -28.05 -5.73
N CYS A 433 -1.01 -27.04 -6.00
CA CYS A 433 -1.36 -25.93 -6.88
C CYS A 433 -1.72 -26.40 -8.29
N VAL A 434 -0.93 -27.32 -8.86
CA VAL A 434 -1.21 -27.90 -10.19
C VAL A 434 -2.52 -28.70 -10.17
N GLY A 435 -2.72 -29.52 -9.13
CA GLY A 435 -3.95 -30.33 -8.98
C GLY A 435 -5.22 -29.47 -8.93
N MET A 436 -5.18 -28.36 -8.20
CA MET A 436 -6.31 -27.44 -8.12
C MET A 436 -6.52 -26.65 -9.41
N CYS A 437 -5.47 -26.29 -10.14
CA CYS A 437 -5.58 -25.70 -11.47
C CYS A 437 -6.30 -26.65 -12.44
N ILE A 438 -5.91 -27.93 -12.44
CA ILE A 438 -6.56 -28.97 -13.23
C ILE A 438 -8.02 -29.13 -12.79
N GLY A 439 -8.27 -29.18 -11.48
CA GLY A 439 -9.62 -29.29 -10.91
C GLY A 439 -10.53 -28.12 -11.30
N GLY A 440 -10.03 -26.88 -11.28
CA GLY A 440 -10.78 -25.69 -11.70
C GLY A 440 -11.14 -25.71 -13.19
N VAL A 441 -10.19 -26.08 -14.05
CA VAL A 441 -10.44 -26.20 -15.50
C VAL A 441 -11.41 -27.34 -15.80
N ALA A 442 -11.25 -28.49 -15.17
CA ALA A 442 -12.14 -29.63 -15.33
C ALA A 442 -13.56 -29.33 -14.82
N GLY A 443 -13.66 -28.64 -13.68
CA GLY A 443 -14.92 -28.21 -13.08
C GLY A 443 -15.67 -27.22 -13.96
N LEU A 444 -15.02 -26.16 -14.45
CA LEU A 444 -15.67 -25.27 -15.42
C LEU A 444 -15.95 -25.98 -16.75
N GLY A 445 -15.13 -26.96 -17.15
CA GLY A 445 -15.27 -27.68 -18.42
C GLY A 445 -16.47 -28.60 -18.47
N SER A 446 -16.94 -29.11 -17.34
CA SER A 446 -18.20 -29.84 -17.27
C SER A 446 -19.42 -28.93 -17.45
N GLN A 447 -19.27 -27.63 -17.14
CA GLN A 447 -20.34 -26.63 -17.22
C GLN A 447 -20.34 -25.91 -18.57
N SER A 448 -19.18 -25.42 -19.02
CA SER A 448 -19.02 -24.72 -20.28
C SER A 448 -17.62 -24.91 -20.86
N LEU A 449 -17.56 -25.36 -22.12
CA LEU A 449 -16.29 -25.47 -22.85
C LEU A 449 -15.60 -24.10 -22.99
N GLY A 450 -16.38 -23.04 -23.23
CA GLY A 450 -15.86 -21.68 -23.34
C GLY A 450 -15.21 -21.20 -22.05
N GLY A 451 -15.86 -21.40 -20.89
CA GLY A 451 -15.31 -21.02 -19.59
C GLY A 451 -14.03 -21.77 -19.24
N ALA A 452 -13.96 -23.08 -19.55
CA ALA A 452 -12.75 -23.87 -19.34
C ALA A 452 -11.58 -23.42 -20.21
N VAL A 453 -11.84 -23.13 -21.49
CA VAL A 453 -10.81 -22.60 -22.40
C VAL A 453 -10.30 -21.25 -21.91
N LEU A 454 -11.20 -20.34 -21.51
CA LEU A 454 -10.81 -19.04 -20.95
C LEU A 454 -9.99 -19.17 -19.67
N LEU A 455 -10.40 -20.03 -18.73
CA LEU A 455 -9.64 -20.26 -17.50
C LEU A 455 -8.28 -20.89 -17.80
N ALA A 456 -8.19 -21.88 -18.69
CA ALA A 456 -6.93 -22.50 -19.05
C ALA A 456 -5.95 -21.50 -19.68
N LEU A 457 -6.45 -20.59 -20.51
CA LEU A 457 -5.67 -19.50 -21.10
C LEU A 457 -5.20 -18.49 -20.05
N ALA A 458 -6.06 -18.11 -19.11
CA ALA A 458 -5.71 -17.23 -18.00
C ALA A 458 -4.68 -17.87 -17.04
N LEU A 459 -4.83 -19.15 -16.74
CA LEU A 459 -3.87 -19.89 -15.92
C LEU A 459 -2.53 -20.03 -16.65
N GLY A 460 -2.53 -20.40 -17.93
CA GLY A 460 -1.31 -20.47 -18.75
C GLY A 460 -0.62 -19.10 -18.88
N SER A 461 -1.39 -18.02 -18.99
CA SER A 461 -0.83 -16.68 -19.06
C SER A 461 -0.15 -16.28 -17.74
N VAL A 462 -0.85 -16.42 -16.60
CA VAL A 462 -0.34 -16.01 -15.29
C VAL A 462 0.79 -16.92 -14.81
N THR A 463 0.69 -18.24 -14.99
CA THR A 463 1.65 -19.20 -14.41
C THR A 463 2.86 -19.49 -15.28
N LEU A 464 2.77 -19.34 -16.62
CA LEU A 464 3.86 -19.69 -17.53
C LEU A 464 4.34 -18.51 -18.37
N PHE A 465 3.42 -17.76 -18.98
CA PHE A 465 3.75 -16.68 -19.91
C PHE A 465 4.29 -15.44 -19.18
N CYS A 466 3.64 -14.98 -18.11
CA CYS A 466 4.09 -13.83 -17.32
C CYS A 466 5.48 -14.07 -16.71
N PRO A 467 5.79 -15.23 -16.09
CA PRO A 467 7.15 -15.56 -15.67
C PRO A 467 8.17 -15.57 -16.82
N LEU A 468 7.78 -16.08 -18.00
CA LEU A 468 8.65 -16.08 -19.18
C LEU A 468 8.96 -14.66 -19.64
N LEU A 469 7.94 -13.81 -19.69
CA LEU A 469 8.06 -12.41 -20.06
C LEU A 469 8.94 -11.66 -19.05
N LEU A 470 8.76 -11.88 -17.75
CA LEU A 470 9.56 -11.29 -16.68
C LEU A 470 11.05 -11.65 -16.84
N VAL A 471 11.36 -12.93 -17.07
CA VAL A 471 12.75 -13.38 -17.30
C VAL A 471 13.32 -12.84 -18.62
N ARG A 472 12.51 -12.70 -19.67
CA ARG A 472 12.93 -12.10 -20.96
C ARG A 472 13.21 -10.61 -20.83
N LEU A 473 12.35 -9.87 -20.12
CA LEU A 473 12.48 -8.43 -19.88
C LEU A 473 13.70 -8.12 -19.02
N GLN A 474 14.12 -9.03 -18.13
CA GLN A 474 15.34 -8.87 -17.35
C GLN A 474 16.59 -8.62 -18.21
N ARG A 475 16.65 -9.14 -19.45
CA ARG A 475 17.77 -8.90 -20.38
C ARG A 475 17.89 -7.44 -20.85
N HIS A 476 16.80 -6.68 -20.74
CA HIS A 476 16.74 -5.28 -21.15
C HIS A 476 16.90 -4.33 -19.96
N LYS A 477 17.17 -4.86 -18.76
CA LYS A 477 17.49 -4.03 -17.59
C LYS A 477 18.90 -3.46 -17.78
N ASP A 478 18.97 -2.14 -17.79
CA ASP A 478 20.23 -1.39 -17.90
C ASP A 478 20.29 -0.43 -16.71
N ASN A 479 20.68 -0.98 -15.55
CA ASN A 479 20.91 -0.16 -14.37
C ASN A 479 22.37 0.27 -14.35
N ILE A 480 22.63 1.57 -14.34
CA ILE A 480 23.98 2.11 -14.32
C ILE A 480 24.27 2.55 -12.89
N HIS A 481 25.18 1.84 -12.26
CA HIS A 481 25.77 2.18 -10.99
C HIS A 481 27.06 2.95 -11.20
N GLY A 482 27.38 3.82 -10.27
CA GLY A 482 28.59 4.60 -10.40
C GLY A 482 28.93 5.42 -9.17
N PRO A 483 30.00 6.20 -9.25
CA PRO A 483 30.46 7.02 -8.14
C PRO A 483 29.49 8.12 -7.69
N TRP A 484 28.39 8.36 -8.43
CA TRP A 484 27.31 9.27 -8.03
C TRP A 484 26.20 8.59 -7.24
N ASP A 485 26.21 7.26 -7.10
CA ASP A 485 25.23 6.54 -6.30
C ASP A 485 25.33 6.96 -4.83
N GLU A 486 24.18 7.02 -4.16
CA GLU A 486 24.08 7.38 -2.75
C GLU A 486 24.97 6.46 -1.89
N ALA A 487 25.65 7.04 -0.91
CA ALA A 487 26.47 6.27 0.00
C ALA A 487 25.56 5.42 0.91
N GLU A 488 25.53 4.11 0.68
CA GLU A 488 24.87 3.17 1.59
C GLU A 488 25.68 3.05 2.89
N ILE A 489 25.07 3.43 4.01
CA ILE A 489 25.65 3.21 5.34
C ILE A 489 25.39 1.74 5.68
N HIS A 490 26.40 0.89 5.52
CA HIS A 490 26.38 -0.43 6.15
C HIS A 490 26.58 -0.23 7.65
N GLU A 491 25.47 -0.16 8.40
CA GLU A 491 25.51 -0.16 9.86
C GLU A 491 25.97 -1.55 10.34
N ASP A 492 27.29 -1.76 10.41
CA ASP A 492 27.87 -2.80 11.27
C ASP A 492 27.71 -2.35 12.74
N LEU A 493 26.46 -2.35 13.20
CA LEU A 493 26.02 -2.06 14.57
C LEU A 493 26.71 -2.96 15.62
N SER A 494 27.34 -4.05 15.21
CA SER A 494 28.16 -4.90 16.07
C SER A 494 29.35 -4.15 16.69
N HIS A 495 29.83 -3.07 16.07
CA HIS A 495 31.00 -2.33 16.56
C HIS A 495 30.66 -1.23 17.59
N PHE A 496 29.38 -0.87 17.74
CA PHE A 496 28.90 0.15 18.68
C PHE A 496 28.19 -0.44 19.92
N LEU A 497 28.07 -1.77 20.00
CA LEU A 497 27.41 -2.49 21.11
C LEU A 497 28.41 -3.14 22.10
N HIS A 498 29.55 -2.50 22.36
CA HIS A 498 30.47 -2.90 23.43
C HIS A 498 30.71 -1.81 24.47
#